data_AF-A0A4R6RPP1-F1
#
_entry.id   AF-A0A4R6RPP1-F1
#
_cell.length_a   1.000
_cell.length_b   1.000
_cell.length_c   1.000
_cell.angle_alpha   90.00
_cell.angle_beta   90.00
_cell.angle_gamma   90.00
#
_symmetry.space_group_name_H-M   'P 1'
#
loop_
_entity.id
_entity.type
_entity.pdbx_description
1 polymer ?
#
loop_
_entity_poly.entity_id
_entity_poly.type
_entity_poly.pdbx_seq_one_letter_code
_entity_poly.pdbx_strand_id
1 'polypeptide(L)'
;MEIRKELKNIINKIKSQTKIIDDFDKFTEKINEEKVRITKTQKFINGSTLMELNGLMETDQLADCHNRTPQYKYKLLNLLYYLALAGKILKIDYSRSTKYLIKGQNFKAYKKLSEAEKYLFLMETFWLDCDLEKMQAPKNDNNIETNLERYLSKLLDNQDLIVNDQLKYFLGSFLKYLSYLDLWQIDFLKLKLTEAGKIIIPILINKWSLKDYNIPLLRKMGYESGIYGARMAYQDPFWIDFADLFPEATGTIPREVAKNISGNYIFKIKLGKIWRKVKIAASATLADLHLVIQELFDFDDDHLYSFFMSNKPWDGPGYGRIEEGRGFNAAEKKLSELGLDTGQEFIYIFDYGTEWRFKIKTESFLNESEINQGELVDSKGENPEQYRF
;
A
#
# COMPACT_ATOMS: atom_id res chain seq x y z
N MET A 1 -36.38 15.19 10.32
CA MET A 1 -35.89 15.37 11.70
C MET A 1 -35.54 14.02 12.36
N GLU A 2 -36.35 12.99 12.15
CA GLU A 2 -36.16 11.63 12.69
C GLU A 2 -34.94 10.89 12.11
N ILE A 3 -34.78 10.89 10.77
CA ILE A 3 -33.61 10.30 10.08
C ILE A 3 -32.29 10.92 10.57
N ARG A 4 -32.23 12.24 10.74
CA ARG A 4 -31.01 12.93 11.26
C ARG A 4 -30.70 12.56 12.71
N LYS A 5 -31.72 12.27 13.53
CA LYS A 5 -31.54 11.81 14.91
C LYS A 5 -31.02 10.37 14.95
N GLU A 6 -31.54 9.52 14.06
CA GLU A 6 -31.09 8.14 13.87
C GLU A 6 -29.64 8.07 13.39
N LEU A 7 -29.27 8.84 12.35
CA LEU A 7 -27.90 8.94 11.86
C LEU A 7 -26.94 9.43 12.94
N LYS A 8 -27.30 10.47 13.71
CA LYS A 8 -26.48 10.98 14.82
C LYS A 8 -26.25 9.92 15.91
N ASN A 9 -27.24 9.09 16.20
CA ASN A 9 -27.08 7.98 17.14
C ASN A 9 -26.15 6.90 16.60
N ILE A 10 -26.21 6.60 15.30
CA ILE A 10 -25.31 5.65 14.63
C ILE A 10 -23.86 6.15 14.67
N ILE A 11 -23.60 7.43 14.39
CA ILE A 11 -22.25 8.02 14.49
C ILE A 11 -21.70 7.91 15.91
N ASN A 12 -22.50 8.31 16.90
CA ASN A 12 -22.07 8.22 18.31
C ASN A 12 -21.81 6.78 18.72
N LYS A 13 -22.59 5.83 18.17
CA LYS A 13 -22.37 4.40 18.37
C LYS A 13 -21.06 3.95 17.72
N ILE A 14 -20.77 4.31 16.47
CA ILE A 14 -19.48 4.03 15.80
C ILE A 14 -18.32 4.56 16.65
N LYS A 15 -18.38 5.83 17.07
CA LYS A 15 -17.33 6.48 17.88
C LYS A 15 -17.16 5.86 19.26
N SER A 16 -18.24 5.39 19.89
CA SER A 16 -18.19 4.80 21.23
C SER A 16 -17.86 3.31 21.23
N GLN A 17 -18.26 2.56 20.20
CA GLN A 17 -18.03 1.13 20.07
C GLN A 17 -16.67 0.82 19.43
N THR A 18 -16.23 1.62 18.47
CA THR A 18 -14.90 1.44 17.86
C THR A 18 -13.85 2.21 18.65
N LYS A 19 -12.93 1.49 19.27
CA LYS A 19 -11.70 2.07 19.85
C LYS A 19 -10.60 2.23 18.80
N ILE A 20 -10.93 2.02 17.52
CA ILE A 20 -9.95 1.95 16.43
C ILE A 20 -9.18 3.26 16.22
N ILE A 21 -9.82 4.42 16.42
CA ILE A 21 -9.17 5.72 16.31
C ILE A 21 -8.14 5.90 17.44
N ASP A 22 -8.55 5.61 18.67
CA ASP A 22 -7.70 5.71 19.86
C ASP A 22 -6.53 4.72 19.78
N ASP A 23 -6.78 3.47 19.39
CA ASP A 23 -5.75 2.47 19.15
C ASP A 23 -4.77 2.89 18.04
N PHE A 24 -5.27 3.49 16.95
CA PHE A 24 -4.43 4.00 15.87
C PHE A 24 -3.59 5.22 16.31
N ASP A 25 -4.18 6.12 17.10
CA ASP A 25 -3.47 7.28 17.67
C ASP A 25 -2.34 6.83 18.61
N LYS A 26 -2.64 5.91 19.56
CA LYS A 26 -1.65 5.29 20.46
C LYS A 26 -0.55 4.58 19.69
N PHE A 27 -0.92 3.78 18.68
CA PHE A 27 0.02 3.05 17.83
C PHE A 27 0.99 4.00 17.10
N THR A 28 0.47 5.05 16.47
CA THR A 28 1.29 6.01 15.71
C THR A 28 2.17 6.90 16.60
N GLU A 29 1.69 7.25 17.80
CA GLU A 29 2.46 8.02 18.79
C GLU A 29 3.61 7.22 19.37
N LYS A 30 3.35 6.00 19.85
CA LYS A 30 4.39 5.10 20.37
C LYS A 30 5.47 4.83 19.33
N ILE A 31 5.09 4.59 18.07
CA ILE A 31 6.08 4.39 16.99
C ILE A 31 6.94 5.63 16.77
N ASN A 32 6.30 6.80 16.81
CA ASN A 32 6.98 8.06 16.59
C ASN A 32 7.99 8.39 17.71
N GLU A 33 7.67 8.08 18.97
CA GLU A 33 8.54 8.34 20.11
C GLU A 33 9.79 7.46 20.10
N GLU A 34 9.65 6.18 19.77
CA GLU A 34 10.69 5.17 19.99
C GLU A 34 11.52 4.80 18.76
N LYS A 35 11.22 5.37 17.59
CA LYS A 35 11.86 4.99 16.31
C LYS A 35 11.87 3.47 16.14
N VAL A 36 10.70 2.91 15.87
CA VAL A 36 10.49 1.47 15.84
C VAL A 36 11.20 0.80 14.67
N ARG A 37 12.05 -0.19 14.98
CA ARG A 37 12.77 -0.99 13.99
C ARG A 37 11.87 -2.00 13.29
N ILE A 38 12.06 -2.14 11.98
CA ILE A 38 11.42 -3.18 11.17
C ILE A 38 12.41 -4.22 10.63
N THR A 39 11.91 -5.41 10.37
CA THR A 39 12.67 -6.54 9.82
C THR A 39 13.06 -6.29 8.36
N LYS A 40 14.18 -6.88 7.90
CA LYS A 40 14.67 -6.66 6.53
C LYS A 40 13.77 -7.30 5.47
N THR A 41 13.30 -8.51 5.73
CA THR A 41 12.61 -9.37 4.75
C THR A 41 11.14 -9.02 4.62
N GLN A 42 10.37 -9.12 5.71
CA GLN A 42 8.93 -8.86 5.69
C GLN A 42 8.58 -7.39 5.94
N LYS A 43 9.57 -6.57 6.36
CA LYS A 43 9.35 -5.18 6.76
C LYS A 43 8.40 -5.02 7.96
N PHE A 44 8.13 -6.09 8.70
CA PHE A 44 7.30 -6.06 9.91
C PHE A 44 8.03 -5.48 11.12
N ILE A 45 7.25 -4.93 12.05
CA ILE A 45 7.70 -4.48 13.37
C ILE A 45 8.34 -5.67 14.11
N ASN A 46 9.41 -5.40 14.86
CA ASN A 46 10.07 -6.44 15.65
C ASN A 46 9.16 -6.97 16.78
N GLY A 47 9.41 -8.20 17.24
CA GLY A 47 8.51 -8.88 18.17
C GLY A 47 8.42 -8.28 19.57
N SER A 48 9.49 -7.68 20.11
CA SER A 48 9.42 -7.03 21.43
C SER A 48 8.54 -5.79 21.38
N THR A 49 8.70 -4.95 20.36
CA THR A 49 7.84 -3.78 20.17
C THR A 49 6.39 -4.17 19.88
N LEU A 50 6.15 -5.28 19.16
CA LEU A 50 4.78 -5.79 18.95
C LEU A 50 4.09 -6.16 20.27
N MET A 51 4.80 -6.79 21.21
CA MET A 51 4.23 -7.14 22.52
C MET A 51 3.86 -5.89 23.32
N GLU A 52 4.73 -4.88 23.32
CA GLU A 52 4.44 -3.60 23.98
C GLU A 52 3.23 -2.91 23.36
N LEU A 53 3.19 -2.80 22.03
CA LEU A 53 2.06 -2.23 21.30
C LEU A 53 0.76 -2.99 21.59
N ASN A 54 0.81 -4.33 21.64
CA ASN A 54 -0.34 -5.17 21.91
C ASN A 54 -0.95 -4.87 23.29
N GLY A 55 -0.12 -4.61 24.31
CA GLY A 55 -0.59 -4.23 25.64
C GLY A 55 -1.24 -2.85 25.72
N LEU A 56 -1.05 -1.99 24.71
CA LEU A 56 -1.66 -0.65 24.65
C LEU A 56 -3.03 -0.63 23.96
N MET A 57 -3.38 -1.69 23.21
CA MET A 57 -4.60 -1.71 22.39
C MET A 57 -5.84 -2.04 23.22
N GLU A 58 -6.96 -1.38 22.95
CA GLU A 58 -8.25 -1.65 23.61
C GLU A 58 -9.17 -2.55 22.77
N THR A 59 -9.10 -2.46 21.44
CA THR A 59 -10.04 -3.18 20.55
C THR A 59 -9.79 -4.70 20.51
N ASP A 60 -8.54 -5.14 20.42
CA ASP A 60 -8.17 -6.55 20.37
C ASP A 60 -6.71 -6.73 20.81
N GLN A 61 -6.53 -7.42 21.94
CA GLN A 61 -5.22 -7.82 22.46
C GLN A 61 -5.01 -9.31 22.24
N LEU A 62 -3.89 -9.69 21.64
CA LEU A 62 -3.50 -11.08 21.50
C LEU A 62 -2.96 -11.61 22.85
N ALA A 63 -3.70 -12.50 23.51
CA ALA A 63 -3.34 -13.04 24.83
C ALA A 63 -2.06 -13.91 24.80
N ASP A 64 -1.99 -14.89 23.90
CA ASP A 64 -0.88 -15.87 23.83
C ASP A 64 0.26 -15.42 22.91
N CYS A 65 0.78 -14.23 23.16
CA CYS A 65 1.80 -13.62 22.33
C CYS A 65 3.21 -13.65 22.97
N HIS A 66 4.24 -13.69 22.13
CA HIS A 66 5.64 -13.67 22.54
C HIS A 66 6.52 -12.97 21.49
N ASN A 67 7.80 -12.75 21.80
CA ASN A 67 8.73 -11.97 20.97
C ASN A 67 9.06 -12.58 19.59
N ARG A 68 8.59 -13.80 19.29
CA ARG A 68 8.70 -14.45 17.99
C ARG A 68 7.35 -14.61 17.30
N THR A 69 6.25 -14.20 17.95
CA THR A 69 4.93 -14.15 17.32
C THR A 69 5.00 -13.15 16.16
N PRO A 70 4.69 -13.57 14.92
CA PRO A 70 4.83 -12.69 13.77
C PRO A 70 3.68 -11.67 13.72
N GLN A 71 3.94 -10.48 13.16
CA GLN A 71 3.01 -9.35 13.10
C GLN A 71 1.61 -9.74 12.60
N TYR A 72 1.51 -10.55 11.55
CA TYR A 72 0.22 -10.94 10.96
C TYR A 72 -0.69 -11.76 11.89
N LYS A 73 -0.19 -12.25 13.03
CA LYS A 73 -1.00 -12.87 14.08
C LYS A 73 -1.69 -11.83 14.98
N TYR A 74 -1.05 -10.68 15.20
CA TYR A 74 -1.64 -9.52 15.86
C TYR A 74 -2.57 -8.79 14.89
N LYS A 75 -3.80 -9.27 14.73
CA LYS A 75 -4.72 -8.82 13.67
C LYS A 75 -4.94 -7.30 13.69
N LEU A 76 -5.21 -6.74 14.87
CA LEU A 76 -5.36 -5.30 15.01
C LEU A 76 -4.08 -4.54 14.64
N LEU A 77 -2.94 -4.86 15.27
CA LEU A 77 -1.67 -4.19 14.97
C LEU A 77 -1.27 -4.31 13.49
N ASN A 78 -1.58 -5.44 12.85
CA ASN A 78 -1.33 -5.63 11.43
C ASN A 78 -2.20 -4.69 10.58
N LEU A 79 -3.49 -4.54 10.92
CA LEU A 79 -4.36 -3.54 10.29
C LEU A 79 -3.80 -2.12 10.47
N LEU A 80 -3.50 -1.71 11.71
CA LEU A 80 -2.98 -0.37 12.02
C LEU A 80 -1.67 -0.08 11.27
N TYR A 81 -0.77 -1.06 11.20
CA TYR A 81 0.48 -0.96 10.44
C TYR A 81 0.24 -0.66 8.97
N TYR A 82 -0.65 -1.41 8.31
CA TYR A 82 -0.94 -1.21 6.89
C TYR A 82 -1.68 0.10 6.63
N LEU A 83 -2.63 0.47 7.49
CA LEU A 83 -3.29 1.79 7.44
C LEU A 83 -2.29 2.94 7.58
N ALA A 84 -1.36 2.83 8.52
CA ALA A 84 -0.38 3.89 8.75
C ALA A 84 0.56 4.08 7.55
N LEU A 85 0.95 2.99 6.88
CA LEU A 85 1.79 3.06 5.68
C LEU A 85 1.01 3.53 4.44
N ALA A 86 -0.16 2.94 4.16
CA ALA A 86 -0.98 3.27 3.00
C ALA A 86 -1.48 4.74 3.07
N GLY A 87 -1.90 5.18 4.25
CA GLY A 87 -2.30 6.57 4.51
C GLY A 87 -1.14 7.56 4.59
N LYS A 88 0.11 7.09 4.42
CA LYS A 88 1.35 7.89 4.54
C LYS A 88 1.46 8.64 5.87
N ILE A 89 0.86 8.09 6.93
CA ILE A 89 0.98 8.58 8.31
C ILE A 89 2.36 8.22 8.84
N LEU A 90 2.78 6.99 8.60
CA LEU A 90 4.14 6.51 8.83
C LEU A 90 4.77 6.15 7.49
N LYS A 91 6.09 6.15 7.45
CA LYS A 91 6.86 5.61 6.33
C LYS A 91 8.07 4.84 6.84
N ILE A 92 8.62 4.02 5.95
CA ILE A 92 9.85 3.29 6.22
C ILE A 92 11.03 4.20 5.86
N ASP A 93 11.91 4.44 6.83
CA ASP A 93 13.20 5.06 6.58
C ASP A 93 14.15 4.05 5.93
N TYR A 94 14.44 4.27 4.64
CA TYR A 94 15.39 3.47 3.88
C TYR A 94 16.79 4.09 3.80
N SER A 95 17.05 5.22 4.47
CA SER A 95 18.35 5.90 4.45
C SER A 95 19.46 5.06 5.10
N ARG A 96 19.10 4.12 5.98
CA ARG A 96 20.02 3.28 6.76
C ARG A 96 19.85 1.79 6.45
N SER A 97 20.88 0.99 6.75
CA SER A 97 20.87 -0.47 6.59
C SER A 97 19.86 -1.16 7.52
N THR A 98 19.65 -0.59 8.71
CA THR A 98 18.54 -0.88 9.60
C THR A 98 17.39 0.06 9.25
N LYS A 99 16.22 -0.53 9.00
CA LYS A 99 15.01 0.20 8.62
C LYS A 99 14.18 0.53 9.86
N TYR A 100 13.61 1.72 9.88
CA TYR A 100 12.78 2.22 10.97
C TYR A 100 11.46 2.77 10.43
N LEU A 101 10.42 2.72 11.24
CA LEU A 101 9.22 3.50 10.99
C LEU A 101 9.45 4.93 11.51
N ILE A 102 9.13 5.91 10.67
CA ILE A 102 9.24 7.34 10.95
C ILE A 102 7.98 8.06 10.50
N LYS A 103 7.81 9.32 10.90
CA LYS A 103 6.70 10.17 10.44
C LYS A 103 6.67 10.24 8.91
N GLY A 104 5.52 9.92 8.34
CA GLY A 104 5.20 10.17 6.94
C GLY A 104 4.71 11.61 6.74
N GLN A 105 4.46 11.97 5.48
CA GLN A 105 4.02 13.31 5.08
C GLN A 105 2.66 13.70 5.71
N ASN A 106 1.78 12.74 5.93
CA ASN A 106 0.42 12.98 6.41
C ASN A 106 0.31 12.97 7.94
N PHE A 107 1.39 12.67 8.68
CA PHE A 107 1.34 12.54 10.15
C PHE A 107 0.76 13.77 10.85
N LYS A 108 1.24 14.97 10.49
CA LYS A 108 0.79 16.23 11.11
C LYS A 108 -0.63 16.61 10.67
N ALA A 109 -1.02 16.29 9.43
CA ALA A 109 -2.35 16.58 8.92
C ALA A 109 -3.40 15.69 9.60
N TYR A 110 -3.11 14.40 9.76
CA TYR A 110 -3.98 13.44 10.44
C TYR A 110 -4.30 13.84 11.88
N LYS A 111 -3.30 14.33 12.63
CA LYS A 111 -3.50 14.80 14.01
C LYS A 111 -4.43 16.00 14.14
N LYS A 112 -4.71 16.73 13.04
CA LYS A 112 -5.64 17.87 13.01
C LYS A 112 -7.07 17.48 12.65
N LEU A 113 -7.29 16.27 12.16
CA LEU A 113 -8.62 15.78 11.79
C LEU A 113 -9.48 15.59 13.04
N SER A 114 -10.78 15.86 12.90
CA SER A 114 -11.78 15.45 13.88
C SER A 114 -11.89 13.92 13.96
N GLU A 115 -12.52 13.36 14.99
CA GLU A 115 -12.72 11.91 15.09
C GLU A 115 -13.49 11.32 13.90
N ALA A 116 -14.52 12.04 13.40
CA ALA A 116 -15.27 11.60 12.24
C ALA A 116 -14.39 11.55 10.98
N GLU A 117 -13.60 12.59 10.75
CA GLU A 117 -12.66 12.64 9.62
C GLU A 117 -11.54 11.62 9.77
N LYS A 118 -11.08 11.32 10.99
CA LYS A 118 -10.12 10.23 11.24
C LYS A 118 -10.74 8.87 10.90
N TYR A 119 -11.97 8.60 11.32
CA TYR A 119 -12.66 7.34 10.97
C TYR A 119 -12.82 7.20 9.45
N LEU A 120 -13.33 8.24 8.79
CA LEU A 120 -13.46 8.29 7.33
C LEU A 120 -12.11 8.09 6.64
N PHE A 121 -11.05 8.73 7.12
CA PHE A 121 -9.70 8.57 6.59
C PHE A 121 -9.19 7.12 6.74
N LEU A 122 -9.42 6.46 7.88
CA LEU A 122 -9.01 5.06 8.07
C LEU A 122 -9.80 4.11 7.17
N MET A 123 -11.11 4.33 7.03
CA MET A 123 -11.97 3.55 6.13
C MET A 123 -11.58 3.75 4.65
N GLU A 124 -11.39 5.00 4.26
CA GLU A 124 -10.92 5.41 2.94
C GLU A 124 -9.56 4.76 2.62
N THR A 125 -8.61 4.86 3.53
CA THR A 125 -7.26 4.28 3.39
C THR A 125 -7.34 2.75 3.29
N PHE A 126 -8.16 2.11 4.13
CA PHE A 126 -8.37 0.66 4.07
C PHE A 126 -8.89 0.22 2.70
N TRP A 127 -9.90 0.94 2.18
CA TRP A 127 -10.63 0.52 1.00
C TRP A 127 -9.86 0.81 -0.29
N LEU A 128 -9.24 1.99 -0.38
CA LEU A 128 -8.65 2.51 -1.62
C LEU A 128 -7.13 2.33 -1.69
N ASP A 129 -6.42 2.46 -0.58
CA ASP A 129 -4.95 2.62 -0.59
C ASP A 129 -4.20 1.38 -0.08
N CYS A 130 -4.83 0.55 0.74
CA CYS A 130 -4.24 -0.68 1.26
C CYS A 130 -4.15 -1.79 0.19
N ASP A 131 -3.00 -2.47 0.15
CA ASP A 131 -2.79 -3.69 -0.62
C ASP A 131 -3.38 -4.86 0.17
N LEU A 132 -4.64 -5.18 -0.14
CA LEU A 132 -5.42 -6.14 0.63
C LEU A 132 -4.81 -7.54 0.58
N GLU A 133 -4.17 -7.91 -0.54
CA GLU A 133 -3.44 -9.17 -0.66
C GLU A 133 -2.32 -9.30 0.37
N LYS A 134 -1.46 -8.26 0.49
CA LYS A 134 -0.38 -8.25 1.50
C LYS A 134 -0.88 -8.29 2.93
N MET A 135 -2.10 -7.84 3.19
CA MET A 135 -2.72 -7.89 4.51
C MET A 135 -3.20 -9.29 4.94
N GLN A 136 -3.24 -10.26 4.01
CA GLN A 136 -3.67 -11.64 4.26
C GLN A 136 -2.55 -12.57 4.78
N ALA A 137 -1.31 -12.07 4.87
CA ALA A 137 -0.14 -12.87 5.23
C ALA A 137 -0.41 -13.87 6.38
N PRO A 138 0.02 -15.14 6.26
CA PRO A 138 0.97 -15.66 5.27
C PRO A 138 0.32 -16.17 3.97
N LYS A 139 -1.01 -16.14 3.86
CA LYS A 139 -1.70 -16.50 2.61
C LYS A 139 -1.68 -15.31 1.66
N ASN A 140 -1.39 -15.55 0.39
CA ASN A 140 -1.66 -14.60 -0.68
C ASN A 140 -2.78 -15.22 -1.53
N ASP A 141 -4.05 -14.87 -1.24
CA ASP A 141 -5.15 -15.11 -2.18
C ASP A 141 -5.21 -13.90 -3.11
N ASN A 142 -4.97 -14.12 -4.40
CA ASN A 142 -4.98 -13.07 -5.40
C ASN A 142 -6.40 -12.53 -5.73
N ASN A 143 -7.43 -13.00 -5.01
CA ASN A 143 -8.83 -12.66 -5.26
C ASN A 143 -9.53 -12.06 -4.03
N ILE A 144 -8.80 -11.55 -3.04
CA ILE A 144 -9.41 -11.08 -1.78
C ILE A 144 -10.41 -9.95 -1.99
N GLU A 145 -10.12 -9.00 -2.89
CA GLU A 145 -11.02 -7.90 -3.23
C GLU A 145 -12.34 -8.45 -3.79
N THR A 146 -12.25 -9.37 -4.76
CA THR A 146 -13.43 -10.02 -5.36
C THR A 146 -14.19 -10.88 -4.34
N ASN A 147 -13.48 -11.59 -3.47
CA ASN A 147 -14.09 -12.40 -2.41
C ASN A 147 -14.82 -11.50 -1.40
N LEU A 148 -14.20 -10.39 -1.00
CA LEU A 148 -14.75 -9.44 -0.03
C LEU A 148 -16.04 -8.83 -0.56
N GLU A 149 -16.04 -8.29 -1.79
CA GLU A 149 -17.25 -7.77 -2.44
C GLU A 149 -18.35 -8.84 -2.53
N ARG A 150 -18.01 -10.04 -3.00
CA ARG A 150 -18.97 -11.14 -3.12
C ARG A 150 -19.65 -11.48 -1.80
N TYR A 151 -18.91 -11.52 -0.70
CA TYR A 151 -19.48 -11.84 0.62
C TYR A 151 -20.24 -10.66 1.22
N LEU A 152 -19.84 -9.42 0.95
CA LEU A 152 -20.60 -8.24 1.33
C LEU A 152 -21.94 -8.16 0.59
N SER A 153 -21.97 -8.40 -0.73
CA SER A 153 -23.22 -8.49 -1.50
C SER A 153 -24.14 -9.57 -0.94
N LYS A 154 -23.60 -10.76 -0.63
CA LYS A 154 -24.39 -11.84 0.00
C LYS A 154 -24.99 -11.44 1.35
N LEU A 155 -24.28 -10.65 2.16
CA LEU A 155 -24.81 -10.15 3.44
C LEU A 155 -25.95 -9.15 3.24
N LEU A 156 -25.85 -8.29 2.22
CA LEU A 156 -26.94 -7.38 1.85
C LEU A 156 -28.21 -8.15 1.45
N ASP A 157 -28.05 -9.28 0.76
CA ASP A 157 -29.18 -10.10 0.30
C ASP A 157 -29.79 -10.98 1.41
N ASN A 158 -28.96 -11.58 2.27
CA ASN A 158 -29.37 -12.68 3.16
C ASN A 158 -29.49 -12.30 4.65
N GLN A 159 -29.20 -11.05 5.02
CA GLN A 159 -29.15 -10.51 6.40
C GLN A 159 -28.07 -11.14 7.31
N ASP A 160 -27.88 -12.46 7.28
CA ASP A 160 -26.82 -13.17 7.98
C ASP A 160 -26.17 -14.29 7.13
N LEU A 161 -24.90 -14.57 7.40
CA LEU A 161 -24.16 -15.67 6.78
C LEU A 161 -23.54 -16.58 7.84
N ILE A 162 -23.54 -17.89 7.59
CA ILE A 162 -22.87 -18.86 8.47
C ILE A 162 -21.35 -18.78 8.26
N VAL A 163 -20.61 -18.59 9.35
CA VAL A 163 -19.14 -18.58 9.39
C VAL A 163 -18.61 -20.03 9.33
N ASN A 164 -18.63 -20.58 8.12
CA ASN A 164 -18.08 -21.90 7.82
C ASN A 164 -16.59 -21.82 7.40
N ASP A 165 -15.97 -22.99 7.20
CA ASP A 165 -14.54 -23.05 6.85
C ASP A 165 -14.22 -22.46 5.48
N GLN A 166 -15.17 -22.50 4.54
CA GLN A 166 -15.03 -21.86 3.23
C GLN A 166 -14.96 -20.33 3.36
N LEU A 167 -15.86 -19.73 4.14
CA LEU A 167 -15.86 -18.29 4.40
C LEU A 167 -14.59 -17.86 5.14
N LYS A 168 -14.17 -18.63 6.16
CA LYS A 168 -12.89 -18.40 6.86
C LYS A 168 -11.70 -18.51 5.92
N TYR A 169 -11.74 -19.46 4.98
CA TYR A 169 -10.68 -19.66 3.99
C TYR A 169 -10.52 -18.45 3.09
N PHE A 170 -11.62 -17.89 2.57
CA PHE A 170 -11.61 -16.77 1.61
C PHE A 170 -11.39 -15.41 2.25
N LEU A 171 -11.92 -15.17 3.46
CA LEU A 171 -11.83 -13.85 4.10
C LEU A 171 -10.72 -13.76 5.15
N GLY A 172 -10.37 -14.87 5.81
CA GLY A 172 -9.25 -14.91 6.75
C GLY A 172 -9.26 -13.76 7.77
N SER A 173 -8.19 -12.96 7.78
CA SER A 173 -8.04 -11.80 8.67
C SER A 173 -9.08 -10.69 8.44
N PHE A 174 -9.68 -10.60 7.25
CA PHE A 174 -10.66 -9.57 6.92
C PHE A 174 -11.94 -9.70 7.73
N LEU A 175 -12.26 -10.90 8.22
CA LEU A 175 -13.33 -11.10 9.20
C LEU A 175 -13.14 -10.22 10.43
N LYS A 176 -11.90 -10.09 10.90
CA LYS A 176 -11.55 -9.22 12.03
C LYS A 176 -11.43 -7.76 11.60
N TYR A 177 -10.80 -7.46 10.46
CA TYR A 177 -10.58 -6.08 10.03
C TYR A 177 -11.88 -5.28 9.86
N LEU A 178 -12.89 -5.86 9.21
CA LEU A 178 -14.19 -5.18 9.05
C LEU A 178 -14.99 -5.14 10.36
N SER A 179 -14.74 -6.04 11.31
CA SER A 179 -15.28 -5.90 12.67
C SER A 179 -14.63 -4.76 13.45
N TYR A 180 -13.33 -4.53 13.31
CA TYR A 180 -12.65 -3.40 13.97
C TYR A 180 -13.12 -2.05 13.44
N LEU A 181 -13.57 -1.99 12.19
CA LEU A 181 -14.19 -0.82 11.57
C LEU A 181 -15.71 -0.72 11.84
N ASP A 182 -16.29 -1.62 12.65
CA ASP A 182 -17.75 -1.70 12.91
C ASP A 182 -18.60 -1.78 11.63
N LEU A 183 -18.12 -2.51 10.62
CA LEU A 183 -18.89 -2.76 9.38
C LEU A 183 -19.66 -4.08 9.44
N TRP A 184 -19.17 -5.04 10.22
CA TRP A 184 -19.88 -6.28 10.50
C TRP A 184 -19.48 -6.85 11.86
N GLN A 185 -20.21 -7.85 12.31
CA GLN A 185 -19.93 -8.56 13.54
C GLN A 185 -20.22 -10.05 13.37
N ILE A 186 -19.55 -10.87 14.19
CA ILE A 186 -19.77 -12.31 14.25
C ILE A 186 -20.38 -12.65 15.60
N ASP A 187 -21.58 -13.23 15.59
CA ASP A 187 -22.32 -13.65 16.76
C ASP A 187 -22.76 -15.10 16.62
N PHE A 188 -22.37 -15.99 17.54
CA PHE A 188 -22.64 -17.43 17.50
C PHE A 188 -22.48 -18.07 16.10
N LEU A 189 -21.32 -17.87 15.46
CA LEU A 189 -21.00 -18.33 14.09
C LEU A 189 -21.84 -17.70 12.96
N LYS A 190 -22.59 -16.63 13.23
CA LYS A 190 -23.31 -15.86 12.22
C LYS A 190 -22.62 -14.53 11.99
N LEU A 191 -22.20 -14.28 10.76
CA LEU A 191 -21.72 -12.99 10.29
C LEU A 191 -22.92 -12.12 9.92
N LYS A 192 -22.95 -10.88 10.43
CA LYS A 192 -24.05 -9.92 10.22
C LYS A 192 -23.50 -8.52 10.04
N LEU A 193 -24.17 -7.70 9.24
CA LEU A 193 -23.88 -6.27 9.20
C LEU A 193 -24.29 -5.61 10.52
N THR A 194 -23.45 -4.70 11.00
CA THR A 194 -23.77 -3.79 12.11
C THR A 194 -24.73 -2.71 11.60
N GLU A 195 -25.27 -1.86 12.49
CA GLU A 195 -26.11 -0.74 12.03
C GLU A 195 -25.33 0.23 11.12
N ALA A 196 -24.07 0.49 11.44
CA ALA A 196 -23.17 1.26 10.58
C ALA A 196 -22.90 0.54 9.26
N GLY A 197 -22.62 -0.77 9.31
CA GLY A 197 -22.42 -1.61 8.14
C GLY A 197 -23.58 -1.59 7.14
N LYS A 198 -24.82 -1.64 7.61
CA LYS A 198 -26.02 -1.57 6.76
C LYS A 198 -26.11 -0.27 5.95
N ILE A 199 -25.50 0.82 6.42
CA ILE A 199 -25.49 2.12 5.75
C ILE A 199 -24.24 2.28 4.88
N ILE A 200 -23.07 1.91 5.42
CA ILE A 200 -21.77 2.13 4.77
C ILE A 200 -21.52 1.14 3.62
N ILE A 201 -21.80 -0.16 3.82
CA ILE A 201 -21.48 -1.19 2.84
C ILE A 201 -22.19 -0.98 1.49
N PRO A 202 -23.49 -0.62 1.43
CA PRO A 202 -24.13 -0.30 0.15
C PRO A 202 -23.45 0.84 -0.61
N ILE A 203 -22.97 1.87 0.09
CA ILE A 203 -22.25 2.98 -0.53
C ILE A 203 -20.92 2.48 -1.10
N LEU A 204 -20.17 1.70 -0.31
CA LEU A 204 -18.87 1.15 -0.73
C LEU A 204 -19.00 0.26 -1.97
N ILE A 205 -19.95 -0.67 -2.01
CA ILE A 205 -20.08 -1.59 -3.16
C ILE A 205 -20.57 -0.85 -4.40
N ASN A 206 -21.57 0.02 -4.26
CA ASN A 206 -22.22 0.62 -5.43
C ASN A 206 -21.46 1.81 -6.03
N LYS A 207 -20.73 2.56 -5.20
CA LYS A 207 -19.99 3.76 -5.64
C LYS A 207 -18.48 3.57 -5.65
N TRP A 208 -17.96 2.67 -4.82
CA TRP A 208 -16.53 2.50 -4.56
C TRP A 208 -16.06 1.05 -4.73
N SER A 209 -16.61 0.32 -5.71
CA SER A 209 -16.18 -1.05 -6.06
C SER A 209 -14.65 -1.20 -6.04
N LEU A 210 -14.13 -2.17 -5.30
CA LEU A 210 -12.69 -2.43 -5.15
C LEU A 210 -12.04 -2.66 -6.51
N LYS A 211 -12.74 -3.28 -7.46
CA LYS A 211 -12.22 -3.52 -8.82
C LYS A 211 -11.94 -2.24 -9.59
N ASP A 212 -12.66 -1.17 -9.28
CA ASP A 212 -12.56 0.11 -9.98
C ASP A 212 -11.76 1.15 -9.18
N TYR A 213 -11.66 0.97 -7.85
CA TYR A 213 -11.15 2.00 -6.95
C TYR A 213 -10.01 1.57 -6.02
N ASN A 214 -9.78 0.27 -5.78
CA ASN A 214 -8.62 -0.15 -4.97
C ASN A 214 -7.34 0.02 -5.78
N ILE A 215 -6.52 1.01 -5.40
CA ILE A 215 -5.36 1.46 -6.16
C ILE A 215 -4.31 0.34 -6.30
N PRO A 216 -3.95 -0.42 -5.25
CA PRO A 216 -3.04 -1.56 -5.40
C PRO A 216 -3.53 -2.64 -6.37
N LEU A 217 -4.83 -2.99 -6.34
CA LEU A 217 -5.42 -3.94 -7.29
C LEU A 217 -5.34 -3.43 -8.73
N LEU A 218 -5.75 -2.18 -8.97
CA LEU A 218 -5.70 -1.57 -10.30
C LEU A 218 -4.27 -1.55 -10.87
N ARG A 219 -3.31 -1.19 -10.02
CA ARG A 219 -1.88 -1.23 -10.31
C ARG A 219 -1.33 -2.63 -10.48
N LYS A 220 -2.05 -3.68 -10.13
CA LYS A 220 -1.70 -5.07 -10.43
C LYS A 220 -2.35 -5.53 -11.74
N MET A 221 -3.46 -4.93 -12.15
CA MET A 221 -4.23 -5.34 -13.34
C MET A 221 -3.76 -4.72 -14.66
N GLY A 222 -2.70 -3.92 -14.69
CA GLY A 222 -2.25 -3.26 -15.94
C GLY A 222 -2.56 -1.77 -16.00
N TYR A 223 -3.32 -1.21 -15.05
CA TYR A 223 -3.81 0.16 -15.18
C TYR A 223 -2.77 1.20 -14.71
N GLU A 224 -2.12 1.85 -15.67
CA GLU A 224 -1.05 2.83 -15.45
C GLU A 224 -1.50 4.08 -14.67
N SER A 225 -2.79 4.41 -14.81
CA SER A 225 -3.52 5.44 -14.04
C SER A 225 -5.03 5.16 -14.06
N GLY A 226 -5.43 3.91 -13.77
CA GLY A 226 -6.83 3.47 -13.58
C GLY A 226 -7.78 3.85 -14.73
N ILE A 227 -8.30 2.87 -15.47
CA ILE A 227 -9.52 3.13 -16.26
C ILE A 227 -10.57 3.69 -15.29
N TYR A 228 -10.97 4.94 -15.56
CA TYR A 228 -11.98 5.76 -14.87
C TYR A 228 -11.92 5.86 -13.33
N GLY A 229 -11.96 4.78 -12.55
CA GLY A 229 -12.19 4.83 -11.10
C GLY A 229 -11.06 5.44 -10.27
N ALA A 230 -9.77 5.19 -10.57
CA ALA A 230 -8.69 5.88 -9.86
C ALA A 230 -8.71 7.39 -10.14
N ARG A 231 -8.92 7.79 -11.40
CA ARG A 231 -9.04 9.21 -11.81
C ARG A 231 -10.28 9.87 -11.18
N MET A 232 -11.37 9.13 -11.00
CA MET A 232 -12.60 9.58 -10.33
C MET A 232 -12.45 9.68 -8.81
N ALA A 233 -11.69 8.79 -8.15
CA ALA A 233 -11.36 8.93 -6.72
C ALA A 233 -10.61 10.24 -6.39
N TYR A 234 -9.99 10.86 -7.40
CA TYR A 234 -9.37 12.19 -7.27
C TYR A 234 -10.31 13.34 -7.66
N GLN A 235 -11.42 13.07 -8.35
CA GLN A 235 -12.41 14.08 -8.77
C GLN A 235 -13.50 14.25 -7.71
N ASP A 236 -14.03 13.14 -7.19
CA ASP A 236 -15.03 13.13 -6.12
C ASP A 236 -14.38 12.62 -4.83
N PRO A 237 -14.18 13.47 -3.81
CA PRO A 237 -13.63 13.03 -2.53
C PRO A 237 -14.50 11.93 -1.90
N PHE A 238 -13.87 10.80 -1.53
CA PHE A 238 -14.53 9.64 -0.91
C PHE A 238 -15.50 9.99 0.22
N TRP A 239 -15.12 10.95 1.06
CA TRP A 239 -15.91 11.35 2.22
C TRP A 239 -17.26 12.00 1.87
N ILE A 240 -17.43 12.56 0.66
CA ILE A 240 -18.66 13.26 0.25
C ILE A 240 -19.86 12.31 0.27
N ASP A 241 -19.68 11.07 -0.17
CA ASP A 241 -20.75 10.07 -0.16
C ASP A 241 -21.19 9.65 1.26
N PHE A 242 -20.42 10.05 2.27
CA PHE A 242 -20.71 9.81 3.67
C PHE A 242 -21.05 11.10 4.43
N ALA A 243 -21.18 12.25 3.76
CA ALA A 243 -21.44 13.53 4.41
C ALA A 243 -22.75 13.56 5.22
N ASP A 244 -23.79 12.86 4.76
CA ASP A 244 -25.04 12.71 5.52
C ASP A 244 -24.85 11.87 6.79
N LEU A 245 -23.96 10.87 6.74
CA LEU A 245 -23.61 10.04 7.87
C LEU A 245 -22.59 10.72 8.78
N PHE A 246 -21.80 11.68 8.33
CA PHE A 246 -20.83 12.42 9.14
C PHE A 246 -20.95 13.92 8.85
N PRO A 247 -22.02 14.59 9.28
CA PRO A 247 -22.29 15.98 8.93
C PRO A 247 -21.27 16.97 9.49
N GLU A 248 -20.47 16.56 10.49
CA GLU A 248 -19.34 17.32 11.02
C GLU A 248 -18.06 17.21 10.17
N ALA A 249 -17.98 16.22 9.27
CA ALA A 249 -16.81 16.02 8.43
C ALA A 249 -16.80 17.05 7.31
N THR A 250 -15.68 17.77 7.19
CA THR A 250 -15.47 18.77 6.13
C THR A 250 -14.46 18.30 5.08
N GLY A 251 -13.74 17.23 5.39
CA GLY A 251 -12.93 16.47 4.47
C GLY A 251 -11.87 15.64 5.16
N THR A 252 -11.36 14.64 4.44
CA THR A 252 -10.18 13.87 4.84
C THR A 252 -8.91 14.48 4.21
N ILE A 253 -7.76 13.84 4.42
CA ILE A 253 -6.51 14.27 3.80
C ILE A 253 -6.57 13.95 2.30
N PRO A 254 -6.48 14.94 1.39
CA PRO A 254 -6.52 14.68 -0.03
C PRO A 254 -5.38 13.76 -0.45
N ARG A 255 -5.67 12.80 -1.33
CA ARG A 255 -4.60 12.05 -1.99
C ARG A 255 -3.81 13.01 -2.87
N GLU A 256 -2.52 13.10 -2.62
CA GLU A 256 -1.62 13.69 -3.61
C GLU A 256 -1.63 12.79 -4.84
N VAL A 257 -2.35 13.21 -5.89
CA VAL A 257 -2.08 12.75 -7.26
C VAL A 257 -0.58 12.92 -7.46
N ALA A 258 0.10 11.88 -7.94
CA ALA A 258 1.54 11.90 -8.18
C ALA A 258 1.95 13.28 -8.69
N LYS A 259 2.62 14.05 -7.82
CA LYS A 259 3.05 15.38 -8.17
C LYS A 259 3.93 15.20 -9.40
N ASN A 260 3.70 15.99 -10.44
CA ASN A 260 4.71 16.24 -11.46
C ASN A 260 5.90 16.90 -10.76
N ILE A 261 6.67 16.10 -10.03
CA ILE A 261 7.93 16.52 -9.42
C ILE A 261 8.90 16.66 -10.58
N SER A 262 9.47 17.84 -10.70
CA SER A 262 10.56 18.10 -11.64
C SER A 262 11.87 18.02 -10.86
N GLY A 263 12.85 17.33 -11.41
CA GLY A 263 14.13 17.09 -10.76
C GLY A 263 14.84 15.86 -11.29
N ASN A 264 15.87 15.43 -10.59
CA ASN A 264 16.66 14.27 -11.00
C ASN A 264 16.75 13.22 -9.89
N TYR A 265 16.52 11.97 -10.24
CA TYR A 265 16.85 10.84 -9.37
C TYR A 265 18.33 10.50 -9.48
N ILE A 266 18.94 10.12 -8.37
CA ILE A 266 20.22 9.38 -8.35
C ILE A 266 19.90 7.93 -8.03
N PHE A 267 20.12 7.03 -8.98
CA PHE A 267 20.00 5.59 -8.77
C PHE A 267 21.36 4.95 -8.64
N LYS A 268 21.48 4.02 -7.68
CA LYS A 268 22.59 3.07 -7.61
C LYS A 268 22.13 1.71 -8.12
N ILE A 269 22.71 1.29 -9.24
CA ILE A 269 22.38 0.09 -9.99
C ILE A 269 23.47 -0.94 -9.73
N LYS A 270 23.11 -2.12 -9.24
CA LYS A 270 24.05 -3.17 -8.85
C LYS A 270 23.80 -4.47 -9.60
N LEU A 271 24.88 -5.05 -10.10
CA LEU A 271 24.94 -6.42 -10.60
C LEU A 271 26.04 -7.16 -9.83
N GLY A 272 25.65 -7.96 -8.84
CA GLY A 272 26.59 -8.60 -7.92
C GLY A 272 27.45 -7.58 -7.15
N LYS A 273 28.77 -7.58 -7.41
CA LYS A 273 29.74 -6.64 -6.82
C LYS A 273 29.96 -5.39 -7.68
N ILE A 274 29.52 -5.41 -8.95
CA ILE A 274 29.63 -4.31 -9.91
C ILE A 274 28.49 -3.33 -9.65
N TRP A 275 28.77 -2.04 -9.73
CA TRP A 275 27.72 -1.03 -9.63
C TRP A 275 28.01 0.25 -10.42
N ARG A 276 26.92 0.94 -10.77
CA ARG A 276 26.89 2.25 -11.42
C ARG A 276 25.97 3.16 -10.62
N LYS A 277 26.33 4.42 -10.44
CA LYS A 277 25.44 5.46 -9.96
C LYS A 277 25.08 6.36 -11.12
N VAL A 278 23.80 6.54 -11.38
CA VAL A 278 23.31 7.32 -12.50
C VAL A 278 22.38 8.40 -12.02
N LYS A 279 22.55 9.59 -12.59
CA LYS A 279 21.58 10.68 -12.50
C LYS A 279 20.64 10.58 -13.70
N ILE A 280 19.34 10.70 -13.48
CA ILE A 280 18.32 10.63 -14.54
C ILE A 280 17.13 11.53 -14.20
N ALA A 281 16.53 12.14 -15.21
CA ALA A 281 15.38 13.02 -15.05
C ALA A 281 14.18 12.30 -14.43
N ALA A 282 13.42 12.99 -13.58
CA ALA A 282 12.18 12.46 -13.02
C ALA A 282 11.10 12.24 -14.08
N SER A 283 11.13 13.00 -15.18
CA SER A 283 10.26 12.85 -16.33
C SER A 283 10.61 11.68 -17.25
N ALA A 284 11.80 11.09 -17.12
CA ALA A 284 12.21 9.92 -17.89
C ALA A 284 11.36 8.70 -17.53
N THR A 285 11.24 7.77 -18.46
CA THR A 285 10.45 6.55 -18.35
C THR A 285 11.28 5.38 -17.81
N LEU A 286 10.63 4.29 -17.43
CA LEU A 286 11.33 3.04 -17.11
C LEU A 286 12.05 2.47 -18.35
N ALA A 287 11.51 2.69 -19.56
CA ALA A 287 12.20 2.33 -20.80
C ALA A 287 13.49 3.14 -21.00
N ASP A 288 13.47 4.45 -20.71
CA ASP A 288 14.68 5.29 -20.75
C ASP A 288 15.72 4.81 -19.73
N LEU A 289 15.27 4.45 -18.51
CA LEU A 289 16.16 3.87 -17.51
C LEU A 289 16.76 2.53 -17.97
N HIS A 290 15.99 1.71 -18.68
CA HIS A 290 16.48 0.47 -19.28
C HIS A 290 17.62 0.74 -20.28
N LEU A 291 17.44 1.68 -21.21
CA LEU A 291 18.47 2.03 -22.19
C LEU A 291 19.75 2.55 -21.51
N VAL A 292 19.58 3.38 -20.49
CA VAL A 292 20.69 3.87 -19.66
C VAL A 292 21.41 2.70 -18.96
N ILE A 293 20.71 1.68 -18.48
CA ILE A 293 21.36 0.51 -17.87
C ILE A 293 22.17 -0.26 -18.91
N GLN A 294 21.63 -0.49 -20.10
CA GLN A 294 22.35 -1.21 -21.15
C GLN A 294 23.66 -0.52 -21.51
N GLU A 295 23.60 0.80 -21.76
CA GLU A 295 24.79 1.60 -22.06
C GLU A 295 25.83 1.54 -20.93
N LEU A 296 25.41 1.68 -19.67
CA LEU A 296 26.34 1.73 -18.53
C LEU A 296 27.03 0.39 -18.21
N PHE A 297 26.46 -0.73 -18.67
CA PHE A 297 27.01 -2.07 -18.50
C PHE A 297 27.58 -2.66 -19.79
N ASP A 298 27.57 -1.91 -20.89
CA ASP A 298 28.03 -2.33 -22.23
C ASP A 298 27.32 -3.61 -22.71
N PHE A 299 26.00 -3.60 -22.56
CA PHE A 299 25.11 -4.65 -23.02
C PHE A 299 24.37 -4.20 -24.27
N ASP A 300 24.14 -5.14 -25.18
CA ASP A 300 23.24 -4.98 -26.32
C ASP A 300 21.78 -5.10 -25.86
N ASP A 301 20.91 -4.23 -26.36
CA ASP A 301 19.46 -4.27 -26.11
C ASP A 301 18.77 -5.29 -27.05
N ASP A 302 19.18 -6.56 -26.94
CA ASP A 302 18.82 -7.65 -27.85
C ASP A 302 17.79 -8.64 -27.27
N HIS A 303 17.38 -8.44 -26.01
CA HIS A 303 16.42 -9.32 -25.31
C HIS A 303 15.35 -8.56 -24.52
N LEU A 304 14.38 -9.31 -23.99
CA LEU A 304 13.28 -8.79 -23.19
C LEU A 304 13.74 -8.33 -21.79
N TYR A 305 12.96 -7.43 -21.18
CA TYR A 305 13.24 -6.91 -19.85
C TYR A 305 11.99 -6.60 -19.03
N SER A 306 12.14 -6.59 -17.72
CA SER A 306 11.06 -6.18 -16.80
C SER A 306 11.59 -5.53 -15.52
N PHE A 307 10.90 -4.48 -15.06
CA PHE A 307 11.09 -3.89 -13.73
C PHE A 307 10.05 -4.40 -12.73
N PHE A 308 10.50 -4.74 -11.51
CA PHE A 308 9.67 -5.22 -10.41
C PHE A 308 9.82 -4.30 -9.18
N MET A 309 8.82 -3.46 -8.96
CA MET A 309 8.84 -2.42 -7.93
C MET A 309 8.76 -2.96 -6.49
N SER A 310 8.41 -4.24 -6.32
CA SER A 310 8.37 -4.91 -5.01
C SER A 310 9.75 -5.33 -4.48
N ASN A 311 10.82 -5.14 -5.27
CA ASN A 311 12.17 -5.66 -4.99
C ASN A 311 12.24 -7.20 -4.94
N LYS A 312 11.31 -7.88 -5.63
CA LYS A 312 11.30 -9.32 -5.80
C LYS A 312 11.10 -9.64 -7.29
N PRO A 313 11.93 -10.50 -7.89
CA PRO A 313 11.79 -10.86 -9.29
C PRO A 313 10.48 -11.64 -9.47
N TRP A 314 9.74 -11.35 -10.55
CA TRP A 314 8.51 -12.08 -10.93
C TRP A 314 7.36 -12.02 -9.89
N ASP A 315 7.39 -11.04 -8.99
CA ASP A 315 6.36 -10.82 -7.97
C ASP A 315 5.22 -9.96 -8.54
N GLY A 316 4.42 -10.59 -9.41
CA GLY A 316 3.31 -9.94 -10.15
C GLY A 316 3.71 -9.48 -11.56
N PRO A 317 2.85 -8.70 -12.23
CA PRO A 317 3.18 -8.12 -13.53
C PRO A 317 4.30 -7.08 -13.38
N GLY A 318 5.39 -7.26 -14.14
CA GLY A 318 6.48 -6.28 -14.23
C GLY A 318 6.18 -5.16 -15.22
N TYR A 319 7.04 -4.14 -15.28
CA TYR A 319 7.02 -3.12 -16.34
C TYR A 319 8.04 -3.52 -17.43
N GLY A 320 7.56 -3.87 -18.62
CA GLY A 320 8.35 -4.30 -19.78
C GLY A 320 7.84 -3.69 -21.09
N ARG A 321 8.14 -4.27 -22.25
CA ARG A 321 7.60 -3.76 -23.53
C ARG A 321 6.14 -4.19 -23.74
N ILE A 322 5.29 -3.33 -24.31
CA ILE A 322 3.86 -3.65 -24.61
C ILE A 322 3.71 -4.93 -25.42
N GLU A 323 4.58 -5.14 -26.41
CA GLU A 323 4.52 -6.25 -27.36
C GLU A 323 4.66 -7.62 -26.69
N GLU A 324 5.09 -7.66 -25.43
CA GLU A 324 5.29 -8.88 -24.65
C GLU A 324 3.97 -9.47 -24.10
N GLY A 325 2.85 -8.75 -24.20
CA GLY A 325 1.51 -9.24 -23.80
C GLY A 325 1.39 -9.64 -22.32
N ARG A 326 2.39 -9.28 -21.49
CA ARG A 326 2.45 -9.54 -20.06
C ARG A 326 3.02 -8.31 -19.35
N GLY A 327 2.29 -7.79 -18.36
CA GLY A 327 2.78 -6.68 -17.54
C GLY A 327 2.31 -5.29 -18.00
N PHE A 328 2.97 -4.27 -17.46
CA PHE A 328 2.74 -2.85 -17.74
C PHE A 328 3.76 -2.33 -18.77
N ASN A 329 3.44 -1.21 -19.42
CA ASN A 329 4.38 -0.60 -20.36
C ASN A 329 5.44 0.24 -19.64
N ALA A 330 6.71 -0.15 -19.79
CA ALA A 330 7.83 0.63 -19.27
C ALA A 330 7.99 1.98 -19.99
N ALA A 331 7.58 2.10 -21.24
CA ALA A 331 7.71 3.31 -22.06
C ALA A 331 6.69 4.40 -21.72
N GLU A 332 5.59 4.06 -21.05
CA GLU A 332 4.59 5.04 -20.59
C GLU A 332 4.79 5.41 -19.11
N LYS A 333 5.55 4.60 -18.36
CA LYS A 333 5.74 4.80 -16.92
C LYS A 333 6.91 5.72 -16.59
N LYS A 334 6.61 6.97 -16.22
CA LYS A 334 7.61 7.93 -15.74
C LYS A 334 8.13 7.61 -14.34
N LEU A 335 9.39 7.92 -14.07
CA LEU A 335 10.03 7.71 -12.77
C LEU A 335 9.39 8.56 -11.67
N SER A 336 8.95 9.78 -11.99
CA SER A 336 8.22 10.67 -11.07
C SER A 336 6.90 10.07 -10.56
N GLU A 337 6.28 9.19 -11.34
CA GLU A 337 5.01 8.56 -11.01
C GLU A 337 5.15 7.30 -10.13
N LEU A 338 6.38 6.81 -9.93
CA LEU A 338 6.64 5.62 -9.13
C LEU A 338 6.60 5.89 -7.62
N GLY A 339 6.59 7.16 -7.20
CA GLY A 339 6.53 7.56 -5.79
C GLY A 339 7.70 7.02 -4.97
N LEU A 340 8.91 7.01 -5.54
CA LEU A 340 10.09 6.40 -4.95
C LEU A 340 10.60 7.19 -3.73
N ASP A 341 10.76 6.52 -2.59
CA ASP A 341 11.46 7.07 -1.44
C ASP A 341 12.99 6.91 -1.57
N THR A 342 13.74 7.85 -1.00
CA THR A 342 15.20 7.70 -0.84
C THR A 342 15.51 6.44 -0.04
N GLY A 343 16.30 5.57 -0.63
CA GLY A 343 16.75 4.28 -0.12
C GLY A 343 15.89 3.09 -0.57
N GLN A 344 14.75 3.33 -1.21
CA GLN A 344 13.90 2.28 -1.76
C GLN A 344 14.67 1.49 -2.82
N GLU A 345 14.41 0.18 -2.87
CA GLU A 345 15.01 -0.74 -3.84
C GLU A 345 13.92 -1.37 -4.71
N PHE A 346 14.27 -1.66 -5.95
CA PHE A 346 13.49 -2.45 -6.90
C PHE A 346 14.42 -3.25 -7.83
N ILE A 347 13.87 -4.19 -8.59
CA ILE A 347 14.65 -5.09 -9.45
C ILE A 347 14.40 -4.78 -10.93
N TYR A 348 15.45 -4.81 -11.72
CA TYR A 348 15.42 -4.84 -13.19
C TYR A 348 15.97 -6.20 -13.64
N ILE A 349 15.19 -6.93 -14.44
CA ILE A 349 15.60 -8.19 -15.07
C ILE A 349 15.77 -7.92 -16.56
N PHE A 350 16.91 -8.33 -17.10
CA PHE A 350 17.20 -8.33 -18.52
C PHE A 350 17.53 -9.74 -18.99
N ASP A 351 17.07 -10.08 -20.20
CA ASP A 351 17.15 -11.40 -20.81
C ASP A 351 16.48 -12.47 -19.94
N TYR A 352 15.28 -12.92 -20.30
CA TYR A 352 14.56 -13.91 -19.51
C TYR A 352 15.17 -15.33 -19.55
N GLY A 353 16.12 -15.59 -20.45
CA GLY A 353 16.90 -16.82 -20.48
C GLY A 353 18.06 -16.78 -19.50
N THR A 354 18.96 -15.81 -19.66
CA THR A 354 20.14 -15.65 -18.78
C THR A 354 19.79 -15.10 -17.40
N GLU A 355 18.73 -14.30 -17.36
CA GLU A 355 18.16 -13.65 -16.18
C GLU A 355 19.16 -12.74 -15.45
N TRP A 356 19.69 -11.75 -16.16
CA TRP A 356 20.51 -10.71 -15.56
C TRP A 356 19.68 -9.90 -14.56
N ARG A 357 19.98 -10.05 -13.28
CA ARG A 357 19.25 -9.39 -12.18
C ARG A 357 20.02 -8.20 -11.64
N PHE A 358 19.54 -7.01 -11.97
CA PHE A 358 20.04 -5.76 -11.43
C PHE A 358 19.18 -5.32 -10.24
N LYS A 359 19.84 -4.95 -9.15
CA LYS A 359 19.20 -4.29 -8.02
C LYS A 359 19.40 -2.79 -8.14
N ILE A 360 18.31 -2.04 -8.21
CA ILE A 360 18.31 -0.59 -8.31
C ILE A 360 17.88 0.00 -6.97
N LYS A 361 18.65 0.96 -6.47
CA LYS A 361 18.36 1.70 -5.24
C LYS A 361 18.26 3.19 -5.53
N THR A 362 17.18 3.84 -5.11
CA THR A 362 17.08 5.31 -5.08
C THR A 362 18.04 5.85 -4.03
N GLU A 363 19.13 6.51 -4.40
CA GLU A 363 20.07 7.11 -3.43
C GLU A 363 19.66 8.51 -3.01
N SER A 364 19.10 9.31 -3.92
CA SER A 364 18.59 10.64 -3.62
C SER A 364 17.65 11.15 -4.73
N PHE A 365 16.98 12.27 -4.43
CA PHE A 365 16.25 13.09 -5.39
C PHE A 365 16.78 14.53 -5.30
N LEU A 366 17.15 15.11 -6.43
CA LEU A 366 17.70 16.46 -6.54
C LEU A 366 16.63 17.38 -7.14
N ASN A 367 16.21 18.38 -6.35
CA ASN A 367 15.24 19.37 -6.79
C ASN A 367 15.93 20.51 -7.56
N GLU A 368 16.33 20.21 -8.79
CA GLU A 368 17.06 21.10 -9.72
C GLU A 368 16.53 20.90 -11.15
N SER A 369 17.05 21.64 -12.12
CA SER A 369 16.67 21.45 -13.53
C SER A 369 16.97 20.02 -14.01
N GLU A 370 16.01 19.44 -14.74
CA GLU A 370 16.17 18.09 -15.27
C GLU A 370 17.29 18.02 -16.31
N ILE A 371 18.02 16.91 -16.28
CA ILE A 371 19.01 16.62 -17.33
C ILE A 371 18.33 15.98 -18.53
N ASN A 372 18.90 16.17 -19.72
CA ASN A 372 18.30 15.65 -20.96
C ASN A 372 18.54 14.16 -21.17
N GLN A 373 19.65 13.62 -20.65
CA GLN A 373 20.08 12.23 -20.81
C GLN A 373 20.67 11.72 -19.51
N GLY A 374 20.62 10.41 -19.28
CA GLY A 374 21.21 9.79 -18.08
C GLY A 374 22.72 10.04 -18.00
N GLU A 375 23.22 10.40 -16.82
CA GLU A 375 24.63 10.72 -16.60
C GLU A 375 25.25 9.78 -15.55
N LEU A 376 26.37 9.14 -15.88
CA LEU A 376 27.14 8.36 -14.92
C LEU A 376 27.78 9.28 -13.88
N VAL A 377 27.39 9.12 -12.62
CA VAL A 377 27.91 9.90 -11.48
C VAL A 377 29.12 9.24 -10.83
N ASP A 378 29.10 7.91 -10.72
CA ASP A 378 30.13 7.13 -10.01
C ASP A 378 30.03 5.65 -10.41
N SER A 379 31.11 4.88 -10.30
CA SER A 379 31.11 3.46 -10.68
C SER A 379 32.12 2.62 -9.90
N LYS A 380 31.91 1.30 -9.90
CA LYS A 380 32.89 0.32 -9.42
C LYS A 380 32.75 -1.01 -10.14
N GLY A 381 33.89 -1.61 -10.45
CA GLY A 381 33.99 -2.92 -11.10
C GLY A 381 33.86 -2.80 -12.61
N GLU A 382 34.61 -3.65 -13.31
CA GLU A 382 34.56 -3.80 -14.76
C GLU A 382 33.19 -4.34 -15.20
N ASN A 383 32.79 -4.02 -16.44
CA ASN A 383 31.58 -4.58 -17.02
C ASN A 383 31.72 -6.10 -17.16
N PRO A 384 30.67 -6.88 -16.88
CA PRO A 384 30.70 -8.29 -17.20
C PRO A 384 30.57 -8.48 -18.72
N GLU A 385 31.15 -9.55 -19.23
CA GLU A 385 30.82 -10.02 -20.58
C GLU A 385 29.35 -10.46 -20.60
N GLN A 386 28.56 -9.91 -21.53
CA GLN A 386 27.11 -10.19 -21.61
C GLN A 386 26.83 -11.65 -21.96
N TYR A 387 27.56 -12.22 -22.92
CA TYR A 387 27.47 -13.62 -23.30
C TYR A 387 28.85 -14.19 -23.53
N ARG A 388 29.15 -15.32 -22.90
CA ARG A 388 30.35 -16.11 -23.22
C ARG A 388 30.05 -16.89 -24.49
N PHE A 389 30.64 -16.48 -25.61
CA PHE A 389 30.57 -17.23 -26.87
C PHE A 389 31.60 -18.36 -26.92
#